data_AF-A0A836VIE9-F1
#
_entry.id   AF-A0A836VIE9-F1
#
_cell.length_a   1.000
_cell.length_b   1.000
_cell.length_c   1.000
_cell.angle_alpha   90.00
_cell.angle_beta   90.00
_cell.angle_gamma   90.00
#
_symmetry.space_group_name_H-M   'P 1'
#
loop_
_entity.id
_entity.type
_entity.pdbx_description
1 polymer ?
#
loop_
_entity_poly.entity_id
_entity_poly.type
_entity_poly.pdbx_seq_one_letter_code
_entity_poly.pdbx_strand_id
1 'polypeptide(L)'
;LIEQNKLFGRDPSTNVDKHALYKFRSDAKGRGMLLDEYWRVCDQKSYKPYSIELIKELLPIYKQYKKDNNKCDYSDMIEDFNHQDVKEPDIDVVIIDECQDSNVPQTQAIEKMATNVKEGHYYLVGDADQTLFEYAGSNANYFHKLAANPYHELTEGLRCSEAINTKCKKIIMPIWDEWNSHRVWTPAKYTKEHGMGHVGEVIKGNGYYLSNFEGSSHLDILLNKIRNTDQTFLFTYRVGAGVGDKRCTTFFEDHGLEYAHVKNSAHIPKKELRAHQLWPDFIKGIPMSLTQIEHFWEYMGSKVIVHGKGDPKVFDDWTKQDYTIDYLITKGLLKKDCKQHTDFDLIRIPSNTTKEKLIYIKKVLAKGFDFDKKIQIKYGNIHDVKGLTFDNVIVDLTLTRPEDWFTQLRLAYTAYSRGVFDYWTLASQRKLTLGKKV
;
A
#
# COMPACT_ATOMS: atom_id res chain seq x y z
N LEU A 1 -21.90 8.28 20.10
CA LEU A 1 -22.43 6.92 20.41
C LEU A 1 -21.52 6.10 21.30
N ILE A 2 -20.29 5.75 20.90
CA ILE A 2 -19.39 4.90 21.72
C ILE A 2 -19.20 5.46 23.14
N GLU A 3 -18.97 6.77 23.25
CA GLU A 3 -18.82 7.46 24.54
C GLU A 3 -20.14 7.64 25.31
N GLN A 4 -21.27 7.65 24.60
CA GLN A 4 -22.59 8.05 25.13
C GLN A 4 -23.46 6.86 25.54
N ASN A 5 -23.18 5.66 25.01
CA ASN A 5 -23.97 4.46 25.26
C ASN A 5 -23.06 3.29 25.63
N LYS A 6 -23.21 2.80 26.87
CA LYS A 6 -22.38 1.73 27.44
C LYS A 6 -22.38 0.43 26.62
N LEU A 7 -23.44 0.16 25.85
CA LEU A 7 -23.50 -1.02 25.00
C LEU A 7 -22.57 -0.88 23.78
N PHE A 8 -22.51 0.31 23.18
CA PHE A 8 -21.50 0.61 22.14
C PHE A 8 -20.09 0.62 22.73
N GLY A 9 -19.92 1.06 23.98
CA GLY A 9 -18.61 1.02 24.65
C GLY A 9 -18.11 -0.37 25.07
N ARG A 10 -18.83 -1.46 24.77
CA ARG A 10 -18.34 -2.83 25.06
C ARG A 10 -17.13 -3.19 24.21
N ASP A 11 -17.09 -2.74 22.96
CA ASP A 11 -15.88 -2.80 22.14
C ASP A 11 -15.00 -1.59 22.49
N PRO A 12 -13.78 -1.80 23.01
CA PRO A 12 -12.89 -0.70 23.38
C PRO A 12 -12.27 0.01 22.16
N SER A 13 -12.49 -0.48 20.94
CA SER A 13 -11.96 0.14 19.73
C SER A 13 -12.51 1.55 19.54
N THR A 14 -11.63 2.54 19.61
CA THR A 14 -11.94 3.93 19.27
C THR A 14 -11.92 4.17 17.76
N ASN A 15 -11.38 3.23 16.97
CA ASN A 15 -11.44 3.26 15.52
C ASN A 15 -12.77 2.66 15.05
N VAL A 16 -13.61 3.50 14.42
CA VAL A 16 -14.94 3.14 13.93
C VAL A 16 -14.89 2.00 12.92
N ASP A 17 -13.92 1.98 12.00
CA ASP A 17 -13.78 0.94 10.98
C ASP A 17 -13.39 -0.42 11.58
N LYS A 18 -12.79 -0.41 12.77
CA LYS A 18 -12.39 -1.62 13.51
C LYS A 18 -13.41 -2.07 14.54
N HIS A 19 -14.37 -1.21 14.88
CA HIS A 19 -15.38 -1.51 15.89
C HIS A 19 -16.35 -2.57 15.37
N ALA A 20 -16.52 -3.64 16.14
CA ALA A 20 -17.16 -4.88 15.73
C ALA A 20 -18.59 -4.71 15.20
N LEU A 21 -19.41 -3.84 15.80
CA LEU A 21 -20.76 -3.54 15.29
C LEU A 21 -20.75 -2.97 13.87
N TYR A 22 -19.91 -1.96 13.60
CA TYR A 22 -19.87 -1.28 12.30
C TYR A 22 -19.24 -2.18 11.24
N LYS A 23 -18.20 -2.92 11.62
CA LYS A 23 -17.60 -3.95 10.78
C LYS A 23 -18.61 -5.03 10.40
N PHE A 24 -19.34 -5.61 11.37
CA PHE A 24 -20.35 -6.64 11.09
C PHE A 24 -21.42 -6.14 10.11
N ARG A 25 -21.95 -4.94 10.36
CA ARG A 25 -22.90 -4.29 9.46
C ARG A 25 -22.33 -4.17 8.05
N SER A 26 -21.10 -3.67 7.90
CA SER A 26 -20.46 -3.48 6.60
C SER A 26 -20.25 -4.82 5.88
N ASP A 27 -19.79 -5.85 6.59
CA ASP A 27 -19.50 -7.16 6.02
C ASP A 27 -20.78 -7.88 5.55
N ALA A 28 -21.86 -7.82 6.34
CA ALA A 28 -23.17 -8.37 6.00
C ALA A 28 -23.77 -7.66 4.78
N LYS A 29 -23.79 -6.33 4.82
CA LYS A 29 -24.31 -5.49 3.74
C LYS A 29 -23.54 -5.67 2.44
N GLY A 30 -22.21 -5.67 2.49
CA GLY A 30 -21.39 -5.88 1.30
C GLY A 30 -21.68 -7.19 0.57
N ARG A 31 -22.19 -8.20 1.30
CA ARG A 31 -22.61 -9.49 0.73
C ARG A 31 -24.09 -9.53 0.32
N GLY A 32 -24.83 -8.46 0.54
CA GLY A 32 -26.28 -8.42 0.32
C GLY A 32 -27.06 -9.40 1.21
N MET A 33 -26.52 -9.77 2.37
CA MET A 33 -27.14 -10.74 3.28
C MET A 33 -27.91 -10.06 4.40
N LEU A 34 -29.00 -10.70 4.85
CA LEU A 34 -29.64 -10.30 6.10
C LEU A 34 -28.71 -10.60 7.30
N LEU A 35 -28.90 -9.87 8.39
CA LEU A 35 -28.02 -9.96 9.57
C LEU A 35 -27.94 -11.40 10.12
N ASP A 36 -29.07 -12.11 10.22
CA ASP A 36 -29.12 -13.49 10.71
C ASP A 36 -28.44 -14.48 9.76
N GLU A 37 -28.62 -14.28 8.45
CA GLU A 37 -28.01 -15.13 7.43
C GLU A 37 -26.50 -14.99 7.48
N TYR A 38 -26.00 -13.76 7.54
CA TYR A 38 -24.58 -13.51 7.63
C TYR A 38 -23.98 -14.05 8.94
N TRP A 39 -24.68 -13.87 10.07
CA TRP A 39 -24.24 -14.38 11.37
C TRP A 39 -24.01 -15.90 11.40
N ARG A 40 -24.81 -16.66 10.63
CA ARG A 40 -24.69 -18.13 10.52
C ARG A 40 -23.44 -18.59 9.79
N VAL A 41 -22.91 -17.78 8.87
CA VAL A 41 -21.81 -18.18 7.97
C VAL A 41 -20.48 -17.48 8.28
N CYS A 42 -20.51 -16.38 9.02
CA CYS A 42 -19.32 -15.60 9.37
C CYS A 42 -18.52 -16.20 10.55
N ASP A 43 -17.26 -15.79 10.71
CA ASP A 43 -16.51 -16.06 11.94
C ASP A 43 -17.01 -15.13 13.06
N GLN A 44 -17.91 -15.63 13.89
CA GLN A 44 -18.52 -14.88 15.00
C GLN A 44 -17.49 -14.31 15.98
N LYS A 45 -16.29 -14.94 16.11
CA LYS A 45 -15.22 -14.42 16.97
C LYS A 45 -14.71 -13.05 16.51
N SER A 46 -14.78 -12.78 15.21
CA SER A 46 -14.36 -11.51 14.60
C SER A 46 -15.26 -10.32 14.97
N TYR A 47 -16.41 -10.57 15.61
CA TYR A 47 -17.40 -9.55 16.00
C TYR A 47 -17.65 -9.50 17.52
N LYS A 48 -16.81 -10.18 18.30
CA LYS A 48 -16.81 -10.00 19.75
C LYS A 48 -16.55 -8.53 20.09
N PRO A 49 -17.22 -7.98 21.12
CA PRO A 49 -17.96 -8.68 22.16
C PRO A 49 -19.48 -8.84 21.91
N TYR A 50 -19.95 -8.58 20.69
CA TYR A 50 -21.40 -8.54 20.41
C TYR A 50 -21.97 -9.91 20.02
N SER A 51 -23.20 -10.19 20.45
CA SER A 51 -24.05 -11.24 19.88
C SER A 51 -24.95 -10.65 18.79
N ILE A 52 -25.58 -11.50 17.99
CA ILE A 52 -26.50 -11.06 16.93
C ILE A 52 -27.72 -10.31 17.49
N GLU A 53 -28.24 -10.73 18.63
CA GLU A 53 -29.37 -10.07 19.31
C GLU A 53 -28.98 -8.65 19.72
N LEU A 54 -27.80 -8.48 20.32
CA LEU A 54 -27.31 -7.17 20.72
C LEU A 54 -27.00 -6.29 19.49
N ILE A 55 -26.47 -6.86 18.41
CA ILE A 55 -26.28 -6.12 17.15
C ILE A 55 -27.62 -5.59 16.63
N LYS A 56 -28.67 -6.42 16.63
CA LYS A 56 -30.02 -6.01 16.20
C LYS A 56 -30.61 -4.92 17.09
N GLU A 57 -30.31 -4.89 18.39
CA GLU A 57 -30.72 -3.82 19.30
C GLU A 57 -29.97 -2.50 19.03
N LEU A 58 -28.68 -2.57 18.71
CA LEU A 58 -27.83 -1.38 18.55
C LEU A 58 -27.99 -0.72 17.18
N LEU A 59 -28.28 -1.47 16.12
CA LEU A 59 -28.40 -0.92 14.77
C LEU A 59 -29.50 0.13 14.61
N PRO A 60 -30.72 -0.02 15.16
CA PRO A 60 -31.74 1.03 15.15
C PRO A 60 -31.28 2.31 15.86
N ILE A 61 -30.61 2.19 17.00
CA ILE A 61 -30.06 3.34 17.74
C ILE A 61 -29.03 4.08 16.89
N TYR A 62 -28.16 3.34 16.22
CA TYR A 62 -27.18 3.92 15.31
C TYR A 62 -27.81 4.60 14.09
N LYS A 63 -28.83 3.98 13.47
CA LYS A 63 -29.59 4.60 12.37
C LYS A 63 -30.25 5.90 12.80
N GLN A 64 -30.88 5.92 13.97
CA GLN A 64 -31.53 7.12 14.51
C GLN A 64 -30.51 8.22 14.79
N TYR A 65 -29.38 7.89 15.42
CA TYR A 65 -28.29 8.84 15.64
C TYR A 65 -27.81 9.50 14.35
N LYS A 66 -27.62 8.70 13.28
CA LYS A 66 -27.22 9.25 11.98
C LYS A 66 -28.26 10.23 11.43
N LYS A 67 -29.55 9.88 11.52
CA LYS A 67 -30.65 10.75 11.11
C LYS A 67 -30.67 12.06 11.90
N ASP A 68 -30.59 11.98 13.23
CA ASP A 68 -30.64 13.14 14.13
C ASP A 68 -29.45 14.08 13.95
N ASN A 69 -28.31 13.56 13.47
CA ASN A 69 -27.07 14.31 13.30
C ASN A 69 -26.72 14.57 11.83
N ASN A 70 -27.65 14.31 10.91
CA ASN A 70 -27.47 14.45 9.46
C ASN A 70 -26.16 13.80 8.96
N LYS A 71 -25.94 12.54 9.32
CA LYS A 71 -24.78 11.73 8.92
C LYS A 71 -25.19 10.63 7.95
N CYS A 72 -24.33 10.38 6.97
CA CYS A 72 -24.48 9.33 5.96
C CYS A 72 -23.15 8.59 5.85
N ASP A 73 -23.17 7.26 5.90
CA ASP A 73 -21.97 6.45 5.67
C ASP A 73 -21.86 6.08 4.19
N TYR A 74 -20.67 5.68 3.75
CA TYR A 74 -20.45 5.21 2.37
C TYR A 74 -21.41 4.09 1.93
N SER A 75 -21.78 3.18 2.85
CA SER A 75 -22.73 2.10 2.55
C SER A 75 -24.18 2.59 2.44
N ASP A 76 -24.56 3.67 3.14
CA ASP A 76 -25.90 4.22 3.02
C ASP A 76 -26.08 4.90 1.66
N MET A 77 -25.06 5.58 1.15
CA MET A 77 -25.13 6.21 -0.19
C MET A 77 -25.52 5.22 -1.30
N ILE A 78 -24.99 4.00 -1.25
CA ILE A 78 -25.32 2.94 -2.22
C ILE A 78 -26.71 2.36 -1.97
N GLU A 79 -27.10 2.16 -0.71
CA GLU A 79 -28.45 1.68 -0.37
C GLU A 79 -29.54 2.68 -0.76
N ASP A 80 -29.32 3.96 -0.47
CA ASP A 80 -30.22 5.05 -0.82
C ASP A 80 -30.38 5.11 -2.34
N PHE A 81 -29.28 4.98 -3.10
CA PHE A 81 -29.35 4.91 -4.56
C PHE A 81 -30.11 3.67 -5.06
N ASN A 82 -29.92 2.52 -4.42
CA ASN A 82 -30.61 1.28 -4.79
C ASN A 82 -32.07 1.22 -4.34
N HIS A 83 -32.53 2.17 -3.52
CA HIS A 83 -33.91 2.21 -3.04
C HIS A 83 -34.91 2.24 -4.21
N GLN A 84 -36.03 1.51 -4.09
CA GLN A 84 -37.01 1.34 -5.17
C GLN A 84 -37.65 2.68 -5.59
N ASP A 85 -37.81 3.61 -4.65
CA ASP A 85 -38.36 4.95 -4.92
C ASP A 85 -37.39 5.87 -5.68
N VAL A 86 -36.10 5.51 -5.74
CA VAL A 86 -35.12 6.28 -6.53
C VAL A 86 -35.21 5.83 -7.97
N LYS A 87 -35.56 6.75 -8.88
CA LYS A 87 -35.65 6.47 -10.31
C LYS A 87 -34.27 6.08 -10.87
N GLU A 88 -34.27 5.19 -11.85
CA GLU A 88 -33.08 4.88 -12.66
C GLU A 88 -32.57 6.16 -13.33
N PRO A 89 -31.26 6.40 -13.32
CA PRO A 89 -30.68 7.55 -14.00
C PRO A 89 -30.83 7.41 -15.53
N ASP A 90 -30.84 8.54 -16.20
CA ASP A 90 -30.79 8.61 -17.67
C ASP A 90 -29.32 8.74 -18.09
N ILE A 91 -28.71 7.62 -18.49
CA ILE A 91 -27.29 7.52 -18.81
C ILE A 91 -27.15 6.89 -20.19
N ASP A 92 -26.44 7.57 -21.08
CA ASP A 92 -26.21 7.06 -22.45
C ASP A 92 -25.24 5.88 -22.51
N VAL A 93 -24.20 5.91 -21.66
CA VAL A 93 -23.07 4.96 -21.66
C VAL A 93 -22.61 4.73 -20.22
N VAL A 94 -22.44 3.46 -19.83
CA VAL A 94 -21.86 3.07 -18.53
C VAL A 94 -20.58 2.29 -18.76
N ILE A 95 -19.48 2.76 -18.17
CA ILE A 95 -18.19 2.07 -18.15
C ILE A 95 -17.76 1.91 -16.71
N ILE A 96 -17.60 0.66 -16.26
CA ILE A 96 -17.15 0.33 -14.92
C ILE A 96 -15.78 -0.34 -15.02
N ASP A 97 -14.76 0.32 -14.47
CA ASP A 97 -13.42 -0.25 -14.30
C ASP A 97 -13.31 -1.02 -12.97
N GLU A 98 -12.38 -1.97 -12.89
CA GLU A 98 -12.18 -2.90 -11.76
C GLU A 98 -13.50 -3.54 -11.27
N CYS A 99 -14.40 -3.84 -12.21
CA CYS A 99 -15.76 -4.25 -11.90
C CYS A 99 -15.82 -5.45 -10.95
N GLN A 100 -14.83 -6.34 -11.03
CA GLN A 100 -14.74 -7.58 -10.26
C GLN A 100 -14.62 -7.37 -8.74
N ASP A 101 -14.16 -6.19 -8.31
CA ASP A 101 -14.05 -5.85 -6.89
C ASP A 101 -15.34 -5.27 -6.31
N SER A 102 -16.37 -5.05 -7.14
CA SER A 102 -17.67 -4.56 -6.69
C SER A 102 -18.32 -5.56 -5.74
N ASN A 103 -18.77 -5.06 -4.60
CA ASN A 103 -19.60 -5.83 -3.67
C ASN A 103 -21.05 -5.93 -4.17
N VAL A 104 -21.88 -6.77 -3.53
CA VAL A 104 -23.23 -7.06 -4.03
C VAL A 104 -24.11 -5.81 -4.19
N PRO A 105 -24.21 -4.89 -3.21
CA PRO A 105 -24.93 -3.63 -3.40
C PRO A 105 -24.37 -2.75 -4.52
N GLN A 106 -23.05 -2.71 -4.71
CA GLN A 106 -22.45 -1.95 -5.81
C GLN A 106 -22.80 -2.55 -7.16
N THR A 107 -22.79 -3.89 -7.29
CA THR A 107 -23.26 -4.55 -8.51
C THR A 107 -24.71 -4.21 -8.79
N GLN A 108 -25.59 -4.20 -7.78
CA GLN A 108 -27.00 -3.77 -7.96
C GLN A 108 -27.10 -2.32 -8.43
N ALA A 109 -26.27 -1.42 -7.90
CA ALA A 109 -26.23 -0.03 -8.32
C ALA A 109 -25.76 0.10 -9.77
N ILE A 110 -24.77 -0.69 -10.17
CA ILE A 110 -24.28 -0.75 -11.56
C ILE A 110 -25.39 -1.21 -12.50
N GLU A 111 -26.11 -2.28 -12.17
CA GLU A 111 -27.24 -2.77 -12.96
C GLU A 111 -28.35 -1.71 -13.05
N LYS A 112 -28.65 -1.02 -11.95
CA LYS A 112 -29.62 0.09 -11.93
C LYS A 112 -29.20 1.28 -12.81
N MET A 113 -27.90 1.60 -12.84
CA MET A 113 -27.35 2.61 -13.76
C MET A 113 -27.43 2.15 -15.22
N ALA A 114 -27.33 0.85 -15.48
CA ALA A 114 -27.35 0.28 -16.81
C ALA A 114 -28.76 0.17 -17.44
N THR A 115 -29.84 0.32 -16.65
CA THR A 115 -31.23 0.09 -17.10
C THR A 115 -31.63 0.87 -18.36
N ASN A 116 -31.22 2.14 -18.48
CA ASN A 116 -31.60 3.03 -19.58
C ASN A 116 -30.46 3.29 -20.58
N VAL A 117 -29.38 2.52 -20.49
CA VAL A 117 -28.20 2.70 -21.35
C VAL A 117 -28.51 2.33 -22.78
N LYS A 118 -27.92 3.08 -23.73
CA LYS A 118 -28.05 2.77 -25.16
C LYS A 118 -27.54 1.36 -25.44
N GLU A 119 -28.21 0.64 -26.33
CA GLU A 119 -27.82 -0.72 -26.67
C GLU A 119 -26.34 -0.79 -27.09
N GLY A 120 -25.62 -1.75 -26.52
CA GLY A 120 -24.17 -1.92 -26.74
C GLY A 120 -23.26 -0.95 -25.96
N HIS A 121 -23.79 -0.12 -25.05
CA HIS A 121 -23.01 0.91 -24.33
C HIS A 121 -22.85 0.65 -22.82
N TYR A 122 -23.00 -0.60 -22.38
CA TYR A 122 -22.71 -1.04 -21.01
C TYR A 122 -21.44 -1.90 -20.99
N TYR A 123 -20.38 -1.38 -20.37
CA TYR A 123 -19.06 -2.00 -20.35
C TYR A 123 -18.62 -2.31 -18.91
N LEU A 124 -18.35 -3.58 -18.65
CA LEU A 124 -17.66 -4.05 -17.45
C LEU A 124 -16.22 -4.39 -17.83
N VAL A 125 -15.28 -3.62 -17.28
CA VAL A 125 -13.84 -3.78 -17.51
C VAL A 125 -13.22 -4.27 -16.21
N GLY A 126 -12.43 -5.34 -16.29
CA GLY A 126 -11.84 -5.92 -15.11
C GLY A 126 -11.12 -7.24 -15.37
N ASP A 127 -10.47 -7.73 -14.32
CA ASP A 127 -9.77 -9.00 -14.34
C ASP A 127 -10.22 -9.86 -13.16
N ALA A 128 -11.10 -10.84 -13.44
CA ALA A 128 -11.61 -11.78 -12.43
C ALA A 128 -10.49 -12.46 -11.60
N ASP A 129 -9.31 -12.69 -12.18
CA ASP A 129 -8.15 -13.29 -11.51
C ASP A 129 -7.52 -12.35 -10.44
N GLN A 130 -7.93 -11.07 -10.43
CA GLN A 130 -7.57 -10.05 -9.44
C GLN A 130 -8.73 -9.66 -8.53
N THR A 131 -9.73 -10.53 -8.35
CA THR A 131 -10.78 -10.33 -7.36
C THR A 131 -10.22 -10.55 -5.95
N LEU A 132 -9.91 -9.47 -5.22
CA LEU A 132 -9.24 -9.54 -3.92
C LEU A 132 -10.10 -9.13 -2.72
N PHE A 133 -11.25 -8.51 -2.96
CA PHE A 133 -12.10 -7.92 -1.92
C PHE A 133 -13.28 -8.81 -1.50
N GLU A 134 -13.15 -10.13 -1.63
CA GLU A 134 -14.21 -11.08 -1.25
C GLU A 134 -14.54 -10.96 0.25
N TYR A 135 -13.56 -10.56 1.07
CA TYR A 135 -13.77 -10.26 2.48
C TYR A 135 -14.72 -9.06 2.69
N ALA A 136 -14.77 -8.10 1.76
CA ALA A 136 -15.68 -6.96 1.76
C ALA A 136 -16.97 -7.23 0.95
N GLY A 137 -17.13 -8.44 0.39
CA GLY A 137 -18.34 -8.87 -0.30
C GLY A 137 -18.28 -8.89 -1.82
N SER A 138 -17.09 -8.74 -2.43
CA SER A 138 -16.97 -8.95 -3.88
C SER A 138 -17.27 -10.40 -4.27
N ASN A 139 -17.89 -10.60 -5.44
CA ASN A 139 -18.42 -11.89 -5.86
C ASN A 139 -17.53 -12.55 -6.93
N ALA A 140 -16.43 -13.17 -6.51
CA ALA A 140 -15.49 -13.81 -7.42
C ALA A 140 -16.15 -14.85 -8.33
N ASN A 141 -17.09 -15.65 -7.81
CA ASN A 141 -17.80 -16.66 -8.60
C ASN A 141 -18.60 -16.04 -9.75
N TYR A 142 -19.30 -14.93 -9.49
CA TYR A 142 -20.03 -14.19 -10.53
C TYR A 142 -19.08 -13.71 -11.64
N PHE A 143 -17.98 -13.05 -11.27
CA PHE A 143 -17.05 -12.48 -12.25
C PHE A 143 -16.23 -13.54 -13.00
N HIS A 144 -15.89 -14.68 -12.39
CA HIS A 144 -15.26 -15.78 -13.12
C HIS A 144 -16.23 -16.43 -14.13
N LYS A 145 -17.52 -16.56 -13.78
CA LYS A 145 -18.54 -17.05 -14.74
C LYS A 145 -18.72 -16.09 -15.92
N LEU A 146 -18.74 -14.79 -15.67
CA LEU A 146 -18.75 -13.78 -16.74
C LEU A 146 -17.48 -13.87 -17.59
N ALA A 147 -16.32 -13.96 -16.97
CA ALA A 147 -15.03 -14.02 -17.66
C ALA A 147 -14.79 -15.33 -18.43
N ALA A 148 -15.60 -16.37 -18.21
CA ALA A 148 -15.55 -17.59 -19.02
C ALA A 148 -16.09 -17.38 -20.44
N ASN A 149 -16.94 -16.37 -20.65
CA ASN A 149 -17.48 -16.00 -21.95
C ASN A 149 -17.47 -14.47 -22.09
N PRO A 150 -16.28 -13.83 -22.18
CA PRO A 150 -16.20 -12.38 -22.26
C PRO A 150 -16.73 -11.89 -23.61
N TYR A 151 -17.35 -10.70 -23.63
CA TYR A 151 -17.71 -10.03 -24.89
C TYR A 151 -16.48 -9.79 -25.76
N HIS A 152 -15.39 -9.36 -25.14
CA HIS A 152 -14.10 -9.16 -25.79
C HIS A 152 -12.96 -9.46 -24.81
N GLU A 153 -12.03 -10.32 -25.22
CA GLU A 153 -10.82 -10.61 -24.45
C GLU A 153 -9.65 -9.75 -24.97
N LEU A 154 -8.99 -9.02 -24.07
CA LEU A 154 -7.72 -8.36 -24.36
C LEU A 154 -6.58 -9.37 -24.25
N THR A 155 -6.14 -9.89 -25.40
CA THR A 155 -5.17 -10.99 -25.48
C THR A 155 -3.72 -10.53 -25.36
N GLU A 156 -3.40 -9.30 -25.74
CA GLU A 156 -2.04 -8.75 -25.69
C GLU A 156 -1.69 -8.24 -24.29
N GLY A 157 -0.69 -8.87 -23.65
CA GLY A 157 -0.15 -8.35 -22.40
C GLY A 157 0.86 -7.23 -22.65
N LEU A 158 0.70 -6.10 -21.96
CA LEU A 158 1.56 -4.91 -22.14
C LEU A 158 2.52 -4.66 -20.97
N ARG A 159 2.46 -5.49 -19.91
CA ARG A 159 3.25 -5.30 -18.68
C ARG A 159 4.29 -6.40 -18.47
N CYS A 160 3.84 -7.64 -18.37
CA CYS A 160 4.65 -8.70 -17.78
C CYS A 160 5.53 -9.42 -18.81
N SER A 161 6.80 -9.62 -18.46
CA SER A 161 7.72 -10.50 -19.18
C SER A 161 7.18 -11.94 -19.31
N GLU A 162 7.78 -12.71 -20.21
CA GLU A 162 7.47 -14.13 -20.41
C GLU A 162 7.62 -14.93 -19.12
N ALA A 163 8.67 -14.66 -18.32
CA ALA A 163 8.87 -15.29 -17.02
C ALA A 163 7.71 -15.01 -16.04
N ILE A 164 7.30 -13.75 -15.91
CA ILE A 164 6.19 -13.36 -15.01
C ILE A 164 4.85 -13.88 -15.53
N ASN A 165 4.57 -13.74 -16.84
CA ASN A 165 3.36 -14.23 -17.48
C ASN A 165 3.19 -15.75 -17.26
N THR A 166 4.25 -16.52 -17.51
CA THR A 166 4.27 -17.98 -17.29
C THR A 166 4.03 -18.33 -15.82
N LYS A 167 4.69 -17.61 -14.90
CA LYS A 167 4.50 -17.80 -13.45
C LYS A 167 3.05 -17.53 -13.04
N CYS A 168 2.46 -16.43 -13.50
CA CYS A 168 1.08 -16.05 -13.21
C CYS A 168 0.07 -17.06 -13.79
N LYS A 169 0.22 -17.47 -15.05
CA LYS A 169 -0.64 -18.50 -15.66
C LYS A 169 -0.59 -19.83 -14.90
N LYS A 170 0.60 -20.26 -14.47
CA LYS A 170 0.75 -21.47 -13.65
C LYS A 170 0.05 -21.35 -12.29
N ILE A 171 0.09 -20.17 -11.67
CA ILE A 171 -0.59 -19.92 -10.39
C ILE A 171 -2.10 -19.99 -10.56
N ILE A 172 -2.64 -19.35 -11.60
CA ILE A 172 -4.08 -19.18 -11.75
C ILE A 172 -4.77 -20.36 -12.46
N MET A 173 -4.01 -21.26 -13.10
CA MET A 173 -4.55 -22.41 -13.83
C MET A 173 -5.66 -23.17 -13.09
N PRO A 174 -5.55 -23.51 -11.78
CA PRO A 174 -6.62 -24.22 -11.09
C PRO A 174 -7.96 -23.46 -11.03
N ILE A 175 -7.93 -22.12 -11.08
CA ILE A 175 -9.14 -21.28 -11.18
C ILE A 175 -9.67 -21.31 -12.61
N TRP A 176 -8.80 -21.23 -13.62
CA TRP A 176 -9.22 -21.35 -15.00
C TRP A 176 -9.88 -22.69 -15.30
N ASP A 177 -9.36 -23.78 -14.73
CA ASP A 177 -9.92 -25.13 -14.81
C ASP A 177 -11.32 -25.20 -14.17
N GLU A 178 -11.49 -24.65 -12.96
CA GLU A 178 -12.76 -24.66 -12.22
C GLU A 178 -13.88 -23.92 -12.95
N TRP A 179 -13.58 -22.73 -13.51
CA TRP A 179 -14.58 -21.88 -14.16
C TRP A 179 -14.59 -21.97 -15.68
N ASN A 180 -13.75 -22.81 -16.28
CA ASN A 180 -13.49 -22.84 -17.73
C ASN A 180 -13.22 -21.43 -18.30
N SER A 181 -12.37 -20.66 -17.61
CA SER A 181 -12.11 -19.24 -17.90
C SER A 181 -10.69 -18.98 -18.43
N HIS A 182 -10.17 -19.93 -19.21
CA HIS A 182 -8.85 -19.88 -19.81
C HIS A 182 -8.66 -18.65 -20.71
N ARG A 183 -7.49 -18.01 -20.62
CA ARG A 183 -7.16 -16.79 -21.37
C ARG A 183 -5.86 -16.90 -22.15
N VAL A 184 -5.76 -16.16 -23.24
CA VAL A 184 -4.57 -16.10 -24.09
C VAL A 184 -3.44 -15.32 -23.42
N TRP A 185 -3.73 -14.12 -22.90
CA TRP A 185 -2.79 -13.16 -22.28
C TRP A 185 -1.30 -13.36 -22.61
N THR A 186 -0.80 -12.73 -23.67
CA THR A 186 0.59 -12.90 -24.14
C THR A 186 1.60 -12.15 -23.26
N PRO A 187 2.89 -12.53 -23.29
CA PRO A 187 3.96 -11.71 -22.73
C PRO A 187 4.08 -10.34 -23.38
N ALA A 188 4.59 -9.37 -22.62
CA ALA A 188 4.90 -8.03 -23.08
C ALA A 188 6.13 -7.98 -23.99
N LYS A 189 6.15 -6.97 -24.85
CA LYS A 189 7.26 -6.67 -25.76
C LYS A 189 7.94 -5.37 -25.36
N TYR A 190 9.24 -5.26 -25.66
CA TYR A 190 9.98 -4.03 -25.43
C TYR A 190 9.37 -2.88 -26.25
N THR A 191 9.30 -1.72 -25.61
CA THR A 191 8.88 -0.44 -26.19
C THR A 191 10.00 0.58 -26.01
N LYS A 192 9.90 1.73 -26.67
CA LYS A 192 10.88 2.82 -26.50
C LYS A 192 10.97 3.29 -25.04
N GLU A 193 9.87 3.22 -24.29
CA GLU A 193 9.80 3.68 -22.89
C GLU A 193 10.63 2.82 -21.94
N HIS A 194 10.86 1.54 -22.27
CA HIS A 194 11.66 0.64 -21.44
C HIS A 194 13.16 1.02 -21.45
N GLY A 195 13.63 1.75 -22.46
CA GLY A 195 15.04 2.17 -22.57
C GLY A 195 16.05 1.02 -22.67
N MET A 196 15.60 -0.20 -22.96
CA MET A 196 16.43 -1.40 -23.09
C MET A 196 15.78 -2.45 -23.99
N GLY A 197 16.57 -3.44 -24.43
CA GLY A 197 16.13 -4.47 -25.36
C GLY A 197 15.86 -3.92 -26.77
N HIS A 198 15.35 -4.77 -27.66
CA HIS A 198 14.95 -4.36 -29.01
C HIS A 198 13.43 -4.22 -29.09
N VAL A 199 12.97 -3.05 -29.53
CA VAL A 199 11.53 -2.73 -29.62
C VAL A 199 10.78 -3.77 -30.46
N GLY A 200 9.68 -4.29 -29.92
CA GLY A 200 8.86 -5.33 -30.54
C GLY A 200 9.26 -6.76 -30.18
N GLU A 201 10.44 -6.98 -29.59
CA GLU A 201 10.82 -8.30 -29.07
C GLU A 201 10.15 -8.59 -27.73
N VAL A 202 9.81 -9.85 -27.50
CA VAL A 202 9.24 -10.32 -26.23
C VAL A 202 10.25 -10.12 -25.11
N ILE A 203 9.81 -9.47 -24.03
CA ILE A 203 10.58 -9.34 -22.80
C ILE A 203 10.67 -10.71 -22.15
N LYS A 204 11.86 -11.30 -22.09
CA LYS A 204 12.04 -12.64 -21.49
C LYS A 204 11.91 -12.62 -19.98
N GLY A 205 12.65 -11.73 -19.32
CA GLY A 205 12.69 -11.67 -17.86
C GLY A 205 13.25 -12.93 -17.22
N ASN A 206 13.31 -12.94 -15.88
CA ASN A 206 13.87 -14.02 -15.10
C ASN A 206 13.09 -14.23 -13.80
N GLY A 207 13.06 -15.48 -13.36
CA GLY A 207 12.51 -15.88 -12.07
C GLY A 207 13.62 -16.33 -11.12
N TYR A 208 13.67 -15.75 -9.93
CA TYR A 208 14.66 -16.05 -8.91
C TYR A 208 13.99 -16.58 -7.63
N TYR A 209 14.73 -17.36 -6.85
CA TYR A 209 14.27 -17.90 -5.57
C TYR A 209 15.17 -17.44 -4.43
N LEU A 210 14.55 -16.96 -3.35
CA LEU A 210 15.21 -16.54 -2.12
C LEU A 210 14.67 -17.41 -0.97
N SER A 211 15.51 -18.25 -0.36
CA SER A 211 15.15 -18.97 0.87
C SER A 211 14.93 -18.00 2.05
N ASN A 212 15.75 -16.95 2.10
CA ASN A 212 15.70 -15.87 3.07
C ASN A 212 16.42 -14.65 2.47
N PHE A 213 16.67 -13.62 3.29
CA PHE A 213 17.47 -12.46 2.91
C PHE A 213 18.94 -12.60 3.33
N GLU A 214 19.45 -13.83 3.42
CA GLU A 214 20.80 -14.14 3.86
C GLU A 214 21.53 -14.94 2.77
N GLY A 215 22.64 -14.40 2.27
CA GLY A 215 23.63 -15.12 1.45
C GLY A 215 23.09 -16.07 0.37
N SER A 216 22.81 -15.56 -0.82
CA SER A 216 22.58 -16.39 -2.02
C SER A 216 22.95 -15.64 -3.30
N SER A 217 23.31 -16.36 -4.36
CA SER A 217 23.60 -15.76 -5.67
C SER A 217 22.40 -14.98 -6.23
N HIS A 218 21.17 -15.42 -5.95
CA HIS A 218 19.95 -14.70 -6.34
C HIS A 218 19.75 -13.40 -5.56
N LEU A 219 20.17 -13.36 -4.29
CA LEU A 219 20.20 -12.13 -3.49
C LEU A 219 21.27 -11.17 -4.01
N ASP A 220 22.43 -11.69 -4.40
CA ASP A 220 23.50 -10.87 -5.00
C ASP A 220 23.03 -10.21 -6.30
N ILE A 221 22.28 -10.94 -7.15
CA ILE A 221 21.65 -10.38 -8.35
C ILE A 221 20.67 -9.25 -7.96
N LEU A 222 19.79 -9.47 -6.97
CA LEU A 222 18.84 -8.45 -6.52
C LEU A 222 19.55 -7.17 -6.03
N LEU A 223 20.54 -7.32 -5.15
CA LEU A 223 21.31 -6.19 -4.61
C LEU A 223 22.12 -5.48 -5.68
N ASN A 224 22.69 -6.23 -6.64
CA ASN A 224 23.39 -5.67 -7.79
C ASN A 224 22.46 -4.81 -8.64
N LYS A 225 21.25 -5.30 -8.97
CA LYS A 225 20.27 -4.54 -9.74
C LYS A 225 19.81 -3.28 -9.00
N ILE A 226 19.54 -3.37 -7.69
CA ILE A 226 19.16 -2.20 -6.87
C ILE A 226 20.23 -1.12 -6.91
N ARG A 227 21.51 -1.49 -6.83
CA ARG A 227 22.63 -0.54 -6.77
C ARG A 227 22.99 0.06 -8.12
N ASN A 228 22.93 -0.76 -9.17
CA ASN A 228 23.55 -0.44 -10.45
C ASN A 228 22.55 -0.16 -11.58
N THR A 229 21.26 -0.01 -11.26
CA THR A 229 20.22 0.38 -12.24
C THR A 229 19.31 1.47 -11.67
N ASP A 230 18.49 2.06 -12.54
CA ASP A 230 17.41 2.98 -12.18
C ASP A 230 16.04 2.28 -12.10
N GLN A 231 16.02 0.95 -12.16
CA GLN A 231 14.79 0.16 -12.08
C GLN A 231 14.12 0.31 -10.71
N THR A 232 12.81 0.11 -10.69
CA THR A 232 11.97 0.12 -9.51
C THR A 232 11.75 -1.30 -8.96
N PHE A 233 11.59 -1.41 -7.65
CA PHE A 233 11.50 -2.69 -6.95
C PHE A 233 10.33 -2.67 -5.98
N LEU A 234 9.41 -3.63 -6.13
CA LEU A 234 8.32 -3.83 -5.20
C LEU A 234 8.57 -5.05 -4.32
N PHE A 235 8.59 -4.85 -3.00
CA PHE A 235 8.53 -5.92 -2.01
C PHE A 235 7.10 -6.05 -1.48
N THR A 236 6.43 -7.15 -1.80
CA THR A 236 5.02 -7.35 -1.46
C THR A 236 4.77 -8.62 -0.67
N TYR A 237 3.78 -8.57 0.21
CA TYR A 237 3.45 -9.62 1.18
C TYR A 237 1.95 -9.66 1.49
N ARG A 238 1.43 -10.83 1.91
CA ARG A 238 0.01 -10.96 2.28
C ARG A 238 -0.33 -10.38 3.65
N VAL A 239 0.57 -10.44 4.61
CA VAL A 239 0.27 -10.10 6.01
C VAL A 239 0.91 -8.78 6.39
N GLY A 240 0.08 -7.75 6.59
CA GLY A 240 0.52 -6.41 7.01
C GLY A 240 0.82 -6.29 8.50
N ALA A 241 1.43 -5.15 8.84
CA ALA A 241 1.78 -4.65 10.19
C ALA A 241 2.30 -5.70 11.19
N GLY A 242 3.62 -5.79 11.31
CA GLY A 242 4.34 -6.53 12.34
C GLY A 242 5.04 -7.82 11.90
N VAL A 243 4.80 -8.32 10.68
CA VAL A 243 5.42 -9.57 10.17
C VAL A 243 6.07 -9.36 8.80
N GLY A 244 5.28 -9.16 7.74
CA GLY A 244 5.81 -9.02 6.37
C GLY A 244 6.51 -7.67 6.12
N ASP A 245 5.96 -6.60 6.69
CA ASP A 245 6.56 -5.26 6.70
C ASP A 245 7.93 -5.28 7.38
N LYS A 246 8.03 -5.80 8.61
CA LYS A 246 9.27 -5.84 9.38
C LYS A 246 10.35 -6.63 8.67
N ARG A 247 10.00 -7.78 8.08
CA ARG A 247 10.98 -8.60 7.33
C ARG A 247 11.64 -7.81 6.21
N CYS A 248 10.86 -7.03 5.46
CA CYS A 248 11.38 -6.21 4.37
C CYS A 248 12.13 -4.97 4.89
N THR A 249 11.57 -4.24 5.86
CA THR A 249 12.20 -3.02 6.37
C THR A 249 13.51 -3.30 7.08
N THR A 250 13.61 -4.37 7.88
CA THR A 250 14.87 -4.80 8.47
C THR A 250 15.91 -5.13 7.40
N PHE A 251 15.53 -5.83 6.33
CA PHE A 251 16.43 -6.09 5.21
C PHE A 251 16.95 -4.80 4.55
N PHE A 252 16.08 -3.81 4.33
CA PHE A 252 16.47 -2.52 3.77
C PHE A 252 17.40 -1.75 4.71
N GLU A 253 17.10 -1.74 6.00
CA GLU A 253 17.89 -1.07 7.03
C GLU A 253 19.28 -1.69 7.18
N ASP A 254 19.37 -3.01 7.16
CA ASP A 254 20.63 -3.75 7.22
C ASP A 254 21.52 -3.46 6.02
N HIS A 255 20.91 -3.31 4.85
CA HIS A 255 21.61 -2.99 3.61
C HIS A 255 21.74 -1.48 3.35
N GLY A 256 21.25 -0.61 4.24
CA GLY A 256 21.31 0.86 4.07
C GLY A 256 20.66 1.32 2.77
N LEU A 257 19.52 0.74 2.40
CA LEU A 257 18.79 1.04 1.17
C LEU A 257 17.70 2.08 1.46
N GLU A 258 17.48 3.06 0.57
CA GLU A 258 16.35 3.99 0.66
C GLU A 258 15.06 3.31 0.18
N TYR A 259 13.99 3.45 0.95
CA TYR A 259 12.70 2.84 0.65
C TYR A 259 11.51 3.68 1.13
N ALA A 260 10.34 3.36 0.60
CA ALA A 260 9.05 3.93 1.02
C ALA A 260 7.95 2.86 1.05
N HIS A 261 6.96 3.03 1.92
CA HIS A 261 5.71 2.28 1.76
C HIS A 261 4.99 2.79 0.50
N VAL A 262 4.29 1.93 -0.25
CA VAL A 262 3.61 2.34 -1.50
C VAL A 262 2.63 3.51 -1.33
N LYS A 263 2.05 3.65 -0.13
CA LYS A 263 1.12 4.74 0.24
C LYS A 263 1.77 5.98 0.84
N ASN A 264 3.07 5.94 1.15
CA ASN A 264 3.74 6.99 1.93
C ASN A 264 4.96 7.56 1.17
N SER A 265 5.50 8.66 1.70
CA SER A 265 6.81 9.18 1.33
C SER A 265 7.95 8.28 1.82
N ALA A 266 9.20 8.67 1.53
CA ALA A 266 10.42 8.04 2.04
C ALA A 266 10.32 7.72 3.54
N HIS A 267 10.85 6.57 3.94
CA HIS A 267 10.94 6.19 5.35
C HIS A 267 11.67 7.27 6.16
N ILE A 268 12.81 7.73 5.65
CA ILE A 268 13.51 8.91 6.14
C ILE A 268 13.43 10.01 5.08
N PRO A 269 12.88 11.20 5.41
CA PRO A 269 12.86 12.31 4.48
C PRO A 269 14.27 12.71 4.03
N LYS A 270 14.45 13.01 2.75
CA LYS A 270 15.75 13.46 2.21
C LYS A 270 16.31 14.70 2.90
N LYS A 271 15.45 15.61 3.34
CA LYS A 271 15.85 16.78 4.16
C LYS A 271 16.50 16.38 5.48
N GLU A 272 16.04 15.29 6.09
CA GLU A 272 16.64 14.74 7.30
C GLU A 272 18.02 14.14 7.01
N LEU A 273 18.15 13.30 5.96
CA LEU A 273 19.43 12.74 5.53
C LEU A 273 20.45 13.85 5.22
N ARG A 274 19.99 14.92 4.55
CA ARG A 274 20.81 16.07 4.18
C ARG A 274 21.27 16.86 5.41
N ALA A 275 20.41 17.00 6.42
CA ALA A 275 20.78 17.63 7.68
C ALA A 275 21.95 16.91 8.36
N HIS A 276 21.90 15.57 8.42
CA HIS A 276 23.00 14.75 8.94
C HIS A 276 24.29 14.88 8.13
N GLN A 277 24.19 14.92 6.80
CA GLN A 277 25.35 15.04 5.92
C GLN A 277 26.03 16.42 6.03
N LEU A 278 25.25 17.50 6.06
CA LEU A 278 25.76 18.87 5.93
C LEU A 278 26.13 19.52 7.27
N TRP A 279 25.60 19.04 8.40
CA TRP A 279 25.88 19.61 9.71
C TRP A 279 27.39 19.71 10.03
N PRO A 280 28.22 18.66 9.81
CA PRO A 280 29.65 18.73 10.06
C PRO A 280 30.38 19.80 9.24
N ASP A 281 29.87 20.15 8.07
CA ASP A 281 30.44 21.19 7.20
C ASP A 281 29.96 22.59 7.62
N PHE A 282 28.68 22.71 7.99
CA PHE A 282 28.12 23.94 8.51
C PHE A 282 28.84 24.44 9.77
N ILE A 283 29.15 23.54 10.72
CA ILE A 283 29.87 23.90 11.95
C ILE A 283 31.33 24.31 11.70
N LYS A 284 31.94 23.86 10.60
CA LYS A 284 33.28 24.30 10.15
C LYS A 284 33.26 25.67 9.48
N GLY A 285 32.08 26.28 9.34
CA GLY A 285 31.91 27.61 8.76
C GLY A 285 31.56 27.60 7.27
N ILE A 286 31.32 26.43 6.66
CA ILE A 286 30.84 26.37 5.28
C ILE A 286 29.41 26.94 5.23
N PRO A 287 29.15 27.98 4.41
CA PRO A 287 27.83 28.57 4.31
C PRO A 287 26.76 27.58 3.82
N MET A 288 25.53 27.73 4.29
CA MET A 288 24.37 26.93 3.90
C MET A 288 23.22 27.85 3.47
N SER A 289 22.52 27.50 2.39
CA SER A 289 21.33 28.21 1.92
C SER A 289 20.24 28.27 2.98
N LEU A 290 19.37 29.28 2.91
CA LEU A 290 18.21 29.40 3.81
C LEU A 290 17.41 28.08 3.94
N THR A 291 17.15 27.40 2.83
CA THR A 291 16.43 26.13 2.82
C THR A 291 17.18 25.02 3.58
N GLN A 292 18.50 24.97 3.51
CA GLN A 292 19.30 24.03 4.31
C GLN A 292 19.25 24.38 5.81
N ILE A 293 19.24 25.67 6.15
CA ILE A 293 19.09 26.13 7.53
C ILE A 293 17.72 25.73 8.10
N GLU A 294 16.64 25.98 7.36
CA GLU A 294 15.28 25.58 7.72
C GLU A 294 15.19 24.07 7.96
N HIS A 295 15.79 23.26 7.07
CA HIS A 295 15.86 21.81 7.26
C HIS A 295 16.57 21.41 8.55
N PHE A 296 17.67 22.08 8.94
CA PHE A 296 18.30 21.78 10.22
C PHE A 296 17.34 22.06 11.40
N TRP A 297 16.58 23.17 11.33
CA TRP A 297 15.66 23.62 12.37
C TRP A 297 14.49 22.65 12.63
N GLU A 298 14.06 21.91 11.61
CA GLU A 298 13.03 20.89 11.78
C GLU A 298 13.45 19.72 12.68
N TYR A 299 14.76 19.46 12.79
CA TYR A 299 15.28 18.26 13.46
C TYR A 299 16.16 18.54 14.67
N MET A 300 16.81 19.70 14.75
CA MET A 300 17.65 20.06 15.89
C MET A 300 16.81 20.50 17.10
N GLY A 301 17.36 20.31 18.29
CA GLY A 301 16.70 20.56 19.56
C GLY A 301 17.37 21.64 20.41
N SER A 302 16.87 21.77 21.64
CA SER A 302 17.27 22.77 22.62
C SER A 302 18.73 22.68 23.08
N LYS A 303 19.49 21.67 22.67
CA LYS A 303 20.93 21.59 22.92
C LYS A 303 21.69 22.69 22.20
N VAL A 304 21.34 22.98 20.94
CA VAL A 304 22.01 24.01 20.13
C VAL A 304 21.14 25.23 19.84
N ILE A 305 19.81 25.08 19.79
CA ILE A 305 18.89 26.21 19.62
C ILE A 305 18.77 27.00 20.94
N VAL A 306 18.78 28.32 20.85
CA VAL A 306 18.47 29.23 21.98
C VAL A 306 17.00 29.11 22.39
N HIS A 307 16.72 29.13 23.69
CA HIS A 307 15.35 28.99 24.21
C HIS A 307 14.37 29.97 23.53
N GLY A 308 13.19 29.48 23.12
CA GLY A 308 12.18 30.26 22.42
C GLY A 308 12.43 30.49 20.92
N LYS A 309 13.51 29.96 20.34
CA LYS A 309 13.86 30.08 18.91
C LYS A 309 13.70 28.78 18.11
N GLY A 310 12.94 27.83 18.64
CA GLY A 310 12.73 26.52 17.99
C GLY A 310 11.68 26.52 16.87
N ASP A 311 10.81 27.53 16.80
CA ASP A 311 9.81 27.64 15.74
C ASP A 311 10.50 28.07 14.42
N PRO A 312 10.38 27.31 13.32
CA PRO A 312 10.93 27.69 12.01
C PRO A 312 10.51 29.07 11.50
N LYS A 313 9.39 29.63 12.01
CA LYS A 313 8.94 30.99 11.65
C LYS A 313 9.93 32.11 11.98
N VAL A 314 10.99 31.83 12.75
CA VAL A 314 12.11 32.78 12.95
C VAL A 314 12.79 33.20 11.64
N PHE A 315 12.54 32.48 10.55
CA PHE A 315 13.11 32.71 9.23
C PHE A 315 12.16 33.37 8.21
N ASP A 316 10.89 33.66 8.56
CA ASP A 316 9.87 34.13 7.59
C ASP A 316 10.30 35.43 6.84
N ASP A 317 11.06 36.30 7.52
CA ASP A 317 11.55 37.58 6.97
C ASP A 317 12.98 37.50 6.40
N TRP A 318 13.55 36.29 6.25
CA TRP A 318 14.93 36.13 5.81
C TRP A 318 15.06 36.10 4.27
N THR A 319 16.18 36.61 3.77
CA THR A 319 16.48 36.62 2.34
C THR A 319 17.00 35.27 1.86
N LYS A 320 16.70 34.91 0.60
CA LYS A 320 17.24 33.70 -0.02
C LYS A 320 18.72 33.90 -0.36
N GLN A 321 19.58 33.59 0.59
CA GLN A 321 21.04 33.61 0.46
C GLN A 321 21.66 32.52 1.34
N ASP A 322 22.99 32.43 1.31
CA ASP A 322 23.73 31.53 2.18
C ASP A 322 24.07 32.20 3.52
N TYR A 323 24.01 31.42 4.59
CA TYR A 323 24.27 31.85 5.95
C TYR A 323 25.33 30.97 6.60
N THR A 324 26.18 31.59 7.42
CA THR A 324 27.21 30.88 8.20
C THR A 324 26.73 30.62 9.62
N ILE A 325 27.30 29.62 10.27
CA ILE A 325 27.01 29.32 11.68
C ILE A 325 27.28 30.52 12.60
N ASP A 326 28.34 31.30 12.34
CA ASP A 326 28.69 32.48 13.12
C ASP A 326 27.66 33.60 13.01
N TYR A 327 27.02 33.75 11.84
CA TYR A 327 25.91 34.67 11.66
C TYR A 327 24.72 34.27 12.54
N LEU A 328 24.36 32.98 12.57
CA LEU A 328 23.25 32.48 13.38
C LEU A 328 23.53 32.59 14.89
N ILE A 329 24.78 32.40 15.32
CA ILE A 329 25.20 32.63 16.72
C ILE A 329 25.08 34.13 17.06
N THR A 330 25.55 35.00 16.18
CA THR A 330 25.49 36.47 16.37
C THR A 330 24.07 36.98 16.44
N LYS A 331 23.15 36.39 15.67
CA LYS A 331 21.70 36.67 15.72
C LYS A 331 20.99 36.06 16.94
N GLY A 332 21.70 35.32 17.79
CA GLY A 332 21.14 34.71 18.99
C GLY A 332 20.18 33.55 18.70
N LEU A 333 20.29 32.92 17.52
CA LEU A 333 19.49 31.75 17.17
C LEU A 333 20.14 30.44 17.64
N LEU A 334 21.47 30.35 17.52
CA LEU A 334 22.28 29.25 18.04
C LEU A 334 23.08 29.67 19.26
N LYS A 335 23.32 28.71 20.17
CA LYS A 335 24.19 28.93 21.34
C LYS A 335 25.66 29.03 20.93
N LYS A 336 26.46 29.77 21.71
CA LYS A 336 27.89 30.00 21.44
C LYS A 336 28.71 28.70 21.40
N ASP A 337 28.29 27.70 22.17
CA ASP A 337 28.95 26.40 22.28
C ASP A 337 28.45 25.39 21.24
N CYS A 338 27.53 25.76 20.33
CA CYS A 338 26.95 24.80 19.36
C CYS A 338 28.00 24.10 18.48
N LYS A 339 29.11 24.79 18.17
CA LYS A 339 30.23 24.26 17.38
C LYS A 339 30.91 23.04 17.99
N GLN A 340 30.76 22.80 19.30
CA GLN A 340 31.32 21.62 19.97
C GLN A 340 30.58 20.32 19.61
N HIS A 341 29.36 20.43 19.05
CA HIS A 341 28.54 19.27 18.73
C HIS A 341 28.72 18.87 17.27
N THR A 342 29.71 18.02 16.99
CA THR A 342 30.04 17.60 15.62
C THR A 342 29.07 16.59 15.02
N ASP A 343 28.46 15.75 15.86
CA ASP A 343 27.49 14.75 15.44
C ASP A 343 26.07 15.32 15.53
N PHE A 344 25.36 15.36 14.40
CA PHE A 344 23.98 15.86 14.34
C PHE A 344 23.06 15.03 15.23
N ASP A 345 23.32 13.73 15.41
CA ASP A 345 22.56 12.84 16.29
C ASP A 345 22.42 13.40 17.71
N LEU A 346 23.49 14.02 18.21
CA LEU A 346 23.58 14.47 19.59
C LEU A 346 22.74 15.70 19.86
N ILE A 347 22.35 16.45 18.83
CA ILE A 347 21.67 17.75 18.97
C ILE A 347 20.19 17.70 18.58
N ARG A 348 19.67 16.54 18.17
CA ARG A 348 18.29 16.39 17.71
C ARG A 348 17.25 16.49 18.81
N ILE A 349 16.00 16.71 18.41
CA ILE A 349 14.82 16.62 19.28
C ILE A 349 14.67 15.18 19.81
N PRO A 350 14.82 14.94 21.13
CA PRO A 350 14.89 13.58 21.68
C PRO A 350 13.64 12.72 21.47
N SER A 351 12.44 13.32 21.43
CA SER A 351 11.17 12.59 21.31
C SER A 351 10.91 11.98 19.93
N ASN A 352 11.69 12.38 18.91
CA ASN A 352 11.37 12.11 17.50
C ASN A 352 12.33 11.13 16.82
N THR A 353 13.22 10.44 17.56
CA THR A 353 14.26 9.59 16.94
C THR A 353 14.67 8.41 17.81
N THR A 354 14.77 7.21 17.21
CA THR A 354 15.24 5.99 17.86
C THR A 354 16.70 5.69 17.50
N LYS A 355 17.37 4.84 18.29
CA LYS A 355 18.76 4.44 18.04
C LYS A 355 18.91 3.72 16.70
N GLU A 356 17.95 2.87 16.37
CA GLU A 356 17.89 2.08 15.15
C GLU A 356 17.81 2.99 13.92
N LYS A 357 16.97 4.02 13.99
CA LYS A 357 16.84 5.04 12.94
C LYS A 357 18.16 5.78 12.68
N LEU A 358 18.91 6.12 13.73
CA LEU A 358 20.22 6.79 13.57
C LEU A 358 21.27 5.88 12.94
N ILE A 359 21.31 4.61 13.36
CA ILE A 359 22.19 3.59 12.75
C ILE A 359 21.89 3.46 11.25
N TYR A 360 20.61 3.40 10.88
CA TYR A 360 20.17 3.35 9.50
C TYR A 360 20.64 4.58 8.70
N ILE A 361 20.41 5.80 9.19
CA ILE A 361 20.83 7.03 8.52
C ILE A 361 22.34 7.03 8.25
N LYS A 362 23.14 6.67 9.26
CA LYS A 362 24.60 6.57 9.12
C LYS A 362 25.01 5.55 8.05
N LYS A 363 24.35 4.38 8.00
CA LYS A 363 24.59 3.35 6.97
C LYS A 363 24.25 3.85 5.55
N VAL A 364 23.11 4.53 5.38
CA VAL A 364 22.67 5.08 4.09
C VAL A 364 23.68 6.09 3.58
N LEU A 365 24.08 7.05 4.42
CA LEU A 365 25.02 8.10 4.04
C LEU A 365 26.43 7.56 3.76
N ALA A 366 26.91 6.59 4.54
CA ALA A 366 28.23 5.97 4.34
C ALA A 366 28.39 5.25 2.99
N LYS A 367 27.27 4.92 2.31
CA LYS A 367 27.26 4.28 0.99
C LYS A 367 27.21 5.26 -0.18
N GLY A 368 27.30 6.57 0.07
CA GLY A 368 27.26 7.61 -0.96
C GLY A 368 25.83 7.85 -1.46
N PHE A 369 24.93 8.22 -0.54
CA PHE A 369 23.52 8.47 -0.86
C PHE A 369 23.34 9.56 -1.92
N ASP A 370 22.56 9.25 -2.95
CA ASP A 370 22.21 10.17 -4.03
C ASP A 370 20.88 10.89 -3.69
N PHE A 371 20.97 12.19 -3.47
CA PHE A 371 19.82 13.01 -3.08
C PHE A 371 18.87 13.32 -4.25
N ASP A 372 19.30 13.15 -5.49
CA ASP A 372 18.51 13.47 -6.68
C ASP A 372 17.81 12.23 -7.25
N LYS A 373 18.35 11.03 -6.96
CA LYS A 373 17.73 9.75 -7.37
C LYS A 373 16.34 9.57 -6.77
N LYS A 374 15.36 9.16 -7.58
CA LYS A 374 14.02 8.81 -7.07
C LYS A 374 14.07 7.54 -6.22
N ILE A 375 13.16 7.42 -5.25
CA ILE A 375 13.05 6.22 -4.42
C ILE A 375 12.67 5.04 -5.33
N GLN A 376 13.57 4.06 -5.42
CA GLN A 376 13.40 2.89 -6.27
C GLN A 376 12.68 1.75 -5.57
N ILE A 377 12.85 1.63 -4.25
CA ILE A 377 12.34 0.51 -3.47
C ILE A 377 11.04 0.93 -2.80
N LYS A 378 9.96 0.21 -3.13
CA LYS A 378 8.69 0.33 -2.42
C LYS A 378 8.27 -1.01 -1.83
N TYR A 379 7.51 -0.94 -0.75
CA TYR A 379 6.93 -2.12 -0.12
C TYR A 379 5.47 -1.90 0.27
N GLY A 380 4.69 -2.97 0.37
CA GLY A 380 3.29 -2.89 0.76
C GLY A 380 2.57 -4.24 0.77
N ASN A 381 1.36 -4.26 1.32
CA ASN A 381 0.52 -5.45 1.25
C ASN A 381 0.06 -5.72 -0.19
N ILE A 382 -0.19 -6.97 -0.56
CA ILE A 382 -0.76 -7.35 -1.88
C ILE A 382 -2.00 -6.50 -2.26
N HIS A 383 -2.85 -6.14 -1.29
CA HIS A 383 -4.03 -5.28 -1.54
C HIS A 383 -3.63 -3.83 -1.84
N ASP A 384 -2.60 -3.31 -1.16
CA ASP A 384 -2.15 -1.92 -1.32
C ASP A 384 -1.39 -1.70 -2.63
N VAL A 385 -0.82 -2.77 -3.19
CA VAL A 385 -0.02 -2.72 -4.42
C VAL A 385 -0.84 -3.05 -5.67
N LYS A 386 -2.11 -3.44 -5.50
CA LYS A 386 -3.01 -3.69 -6.64
C LYS A 386 -3.12 -2.41 -7.49
N GLY A 387 -3.08 -2.59 -8.82
CA GLY A 387 -3.08 -1.47 -9.78
C GLY A 387 -1.73 -0.78 -9.98
N LEU A 388 -0.70 -1.09 -9.18
CA LEU A 388 0.64 -0.52 -9.36
C LEU A 388 1.49 -1.37 -10.32
N THR A 389 2.50 -0.74 -10.92
CA THR A 389 3.48 -1.40 -11.81
C THR A 389 4.89 -1.05 -11.37
N PHE A 390 5.77 -2.05 -11.37
CA PHE A 390 7.18 -1.93 -11.01
C PHE A 390 8.03 -2.75 -11.97
N ASP A 391 9.28 -2.35 -12.15
CA ASP A 391 10.20 -3.08 -13.03
C ASP A 391 10.47 -4.49 -12.51
N ASN A 392 10.56 -4.63 -11.18
CA ASN A 392 10.87 -5.89 -10.50
C ASN A 392 9.94 -6.12 -9.30
N VAL A 393 9.56 -7.38 -9.07
CA VAL A 393 8.73 -7.76 -7.91
C VAL A 393 9.39 -8.83 -7.05
N ILE A 394 9.32 -8.65 -5.74
CA ILE A 394 9.77 -9.60 -4.72
C ILE A 394 8.53 -9.99 -3.92
N VAL A 395 8.12 -11.25 -4.04
CA VAL A 395 6.87 -11.75 -3.44
C VAL A 395 7.19 -12.64 -2.24
N ASP A 396 6.83 -12.20 -1.05
CA ASP A 396 6.90 -12.99 0.18
C ASP A 396 5.72 -13.96 0.27
N LEU A 397 6.02 -15.27 0.29
CA LEU A 397 5.02 -16.32 0.38
C LEU A 397 4.51 -16.59 1.81
N THR A 398 4.87 -15.79 2.80
CA THR A 398 4.48 -16.01 4.20
C THR A 398 2.97 -15.79 4.42
N LEU A 399 2.31 -16.82 4.95
CA LEU A 399 0.94 -16.75 5.47
C LEU A 399 0.91 -16.92 6.99
N THR A 400 0.08 -16.13 7.68
CA THR A 400 -0.10 -16.22 9.14
C THR A 400 -1.33 -16.98 9.58
N ARG A 401 -2.27 -17.21 8.65
CA ARG A 401 -3.50 -17.99 8.86
C ARG A 401 -3.83 -18.76 7.57
N PRO A 402 -4.60 -19.85 7.67
CA PRO A 402 -5.20 -20.47 6.49
C PRO A 402 -6.12 -19.47 5.78
N GLU A 403 -6.10 -19.48 4.45
CA GLU A 403 -7.03 -18.73 3.60
C GLU A 403 -7.58 -19.68 2.53
N ASP A 404 -8.73 -19.36 1.95
CA ASP A 404 -9.31 -20.15 0.86
C ASP A 404 -8.31 -20.38 -0.28
N TRP A 405 -8.36 -21.57 -0.88
CA TRP A 405 -7.39 -21.97 -1.90
C TRP A 405 -7.39 -21.01 -3.09
N PHE A 406 -8.56 -20.66 -3.62
CA PHE A 406 -8.65 -19.78 -4.78
C PHE A 406 -8.34 -18.32 -4.42
N THR A 407 -8.72 -17.86 -3.22
CA THR A 407 -8.27 -16.55 -2.73
C THR A 407 -6.73 -16.48 -2.68
N GLN A 408 -6.05 -17.52 -2.21
CA GLN A 408 -4.57 -17.55 -2.19
C GLN A 408 -3.95 -17.45 -3.59
N LEU A 409 -4.54 -18.14 -4.57
CA LEU A 409 -4.08 -18.10 -5.96
C LEU A 409 -4.25 -16.71 -6.58
N ARG A 410 -5.40 -16.07 -6.40
CA ARG A 410 -5.64 -14.69 -6.87
C ARG A 410 -4.69 -13.69 -6.22
N LEU A 411 -4.41 -13.84 -4.93
CA LEU A 411 -3.42 -13.01 -4.21
C LEU A 411 -2.02 -13.19 -4.78
N ALA A 412 -1.58 -14.43 -4.99
CA ALA A 412 -0.27 -14.71 -5.59
C ALA A 412 -0.19 -14.17 -7.03
N TYR A 413 -1.20 -14.42 -7.86
CA TYR A 413 -1.30 -13.90 -9.22
C TYR A 413 -1.18 -12.36 -9.23
N THR A 414 -1.94 -11.68 -8.37
CA THR A 414 -1.89 -10.22 -8.25
C THR A 414 -0.50 -9.75 -7.85
N ALA A 415 0.16 -10.42 -6.90
CA ALA A 415 1.49 -10.05 -6.43
C ALA A 415 2.55 -10.11 -7.55
N TYR A 416 2.60 -11.21 -8.31
CA TYR A 416 3.58 -11.39 -9.38
C TYR A 416 3.29 -10.48 -10.59
N SER A 417 2.01 -10.27 -10.94
CA SER A 417 1.61 -9.47 -12.11
C SER A 417 1.83 -7.95 -11.95
N ARG A 418 2.42 -7.48 -10.85
CA ARG A 418 2.87 -6.08 -10.71
C ARG A 418 4.24 -5.83 -11.36
N GLY A 419 4.96 -6.88 -11.77
CA GLY A 419 6.30 -6.78 -12.33
C GLY A 419 6.32 -6.66 -13.85
N VAL A 420 7.32 -5.94 -14.38
CA VAL A 420 7.61 -5.85 -15.82
C VAL A 420 8.66 -6.86 -16.25
N PHE A 421 9.86 -6.81 -15.66
CA PHE A 421 11.00 -7.61 -16.10
C PHE A 421 11.16 -8.90 -15.30
N ASP A 422 11.53 -8.81 -14.02
CA ASP A 422 11.95 -9.96 -13.23
C ASP A 422 11.14 -10.13 -11.94
N TYR A 423 11.11 -11.36 -11.43
CA TYR A 423 10.51 -11.66 -10.14
C TYR A 423 11.45 -12.45 -9.21
N TRP A 424 11.31 -12.23 -7.91
CA TRP A 424 11.89 -13.04 -6.85
C TRP A 424 10.78 -13.66 -6.01
N THR A 425 10.84 -14.97 -5.80
CA THR A 425 10.01 -15.70 -4.85
C THR A 425 10.75 -15.80 -3.53
N LEU A 426 10.26 -15.13 -2.49
CA LEU A 426 10.81 -15.22 -1.14
C LEU A 426 10.04 -16.27 -0.34
N ALA A 427 10.77 -17.25 0.19
CA ALA A 427 10.19 -18.37 0.90
C ALA A 427 9.46 -17.93 2.19
N SER A 428 8.42 -18.69 2.54
CA SER A 428 7.67 -18.48 3.78
C SER A 428 8.55 -18.72 5.01
N GLN A 429 8.41 -17.86 6.03
CA GLN A 429 9.00 -18.07 7.36
C GLN A 429 8.11 -18.89 8.30
N ARG A 430 6.96 -19.39 7.80
CA ARG A 430 5.98 -20.13 8.59
C ARG A 430 5.61 -21.43 7.90
N LYS A 431 4.85 -22.29 8.61
CA LYS A 431 4.34 -23.55 8.06
C LYS A 431 3.44 -23.33 6.84
N LEU A 432 2.66 -22.25 6.84
CA LEU A 432 1.74 -21.91 5.76
C LEU A 432 2.46 -21.11 4.68
N THR A 433 2.19 -21.42 3.42
CA THR A 433 2.81 -20.79 2.24
C THR A 433 1.72 -20.35 1.27
N LEU A 434 1.78 -19.11 0.83
CA LEU A 434 0.85 -18.54 -0.15
C LEU A 434 0.90 -19.33 -1.47
N GLY A 435 -0.26 -19.76 -1.96
CA GLY A 435 -0.36 -20.51 -3.21
C GLY A 435 0.06 -21.97 -3.06
N LYS A 436 0.05 -22.51 -1.83
CA LYS A 436 0.19 -23.95 -1.56
C LYS A 436 -1.03 -24.46 -0.79
N LYS A 437 -1.63 -25.57 -1.25
CA LYS A 437 -2.71 -26.23 -0.51
C LYS A 437 -2.21 -26.64 0.88
N VAL A 438 -2.99 -26.29 1.90
CA VAL A 438 -2.73 -26.60 3.32
C VAL A 438 -3.24 -27.97 3.65
#